data_AF-R4M983-F1
#
_entry.id   AF-R4M983-F1
#
_cell.length_a   1.000
_cell.length_b   1.000
_cell.length_c   1.000
_cell.angle_alpha   90.00
_cell.angle_beta   90.00
_cell.angle_gamma   90.00
#
_symmetry.space_group_name_H-M   'P 1'
#
loop_
_entity.id
_entity.type
_entity.pdbx_description
1 polymer ?
#
loop_
_entity_poly.entity_id
_entity_poly.type
_entity_poly.pdbx_seq_one_letter_code
_entity_poly.pdbx_strand_id
1 'polypeptide(L)'
;MRQPRRANAMGLALCIYIGSLLIYTPIHGETSRRHRRAGFKHGSYRIGHDDDQRHRQRGPAASHVSASSTRRRRSRHAGRRTARGPRRSMALKYLLDTSVIKRLSRPAVRRAVEPLAEAGAVARTQITDLEVGYSARNETEWQRLMVALSAFDLIESTASHHRRALGIQRLLAALSQRGRKIPDLLIAAAGEEHGLVVLHYDADFDLIAAVTGQPCQWIVPAGTID
;
A
#
# COMPACT_ATOMS: atom_id res chain seq x y z
N MET A 1 22.75 -22.75 21.55
CA MET A 1 21.42 -22.13 21.78
C MET A 1 21.46 -20.71 21.22
N ARG A 2 20.53 -20.30 20.34
CA ARG A 2 20.60 -18.99 19.64
C ARG A 2 19.31 -18.21 19.88
N GLN A 3 19.40 -16.95 20.32
CA GLN A 3 18.21 -16.15 20.66
C GLN A 3 17.24 -16.04 19.48
N PRO A 4 15.91 -16.09 19.73
CA PRO A 4 14.97 -15.60 18.74
C PRO A 4 15.23 -14.10 18.55
N ARG A 5 15.40 -13.64 17.30
CA ARG A 5 15.28 -12.19 17.01
C ARG A 5 13.92 -11.75 17.57
N ARG A 6 13.91 -10.83 18.52
CA ARG A 6 12.69 -10.11 18.93
C ARG A 6 12.15 -9.35 17.71
N ALA A 7 10.90 -8.87 17.75
CA ALA A 7 10.58 -7.67 16.98
C ALA A 7 11.63 -6.61 17.36
N ASN A 8 12.28 -5.99 16.38
CA ASN A 8 13.53 -5.30 16.67
C ASN A 8 13.20 -4.02 17.47
N ALA A 9 13.46 -4.01 18.79
CA ALA A 9 13.12 -2.90 19.65
C ALA A 9 13.71 -1.57 19.14
N MET A 10 14.89 -1.63 18.51
CA MET A 10 15.47 -0.51 17.76
C MET A 10 14.57 0.01 16.62
N GLY A 11 13.95 -0.86 15.82
CA GLY A 11 13.12 -0.45 14.68
C GLY A 11 11.83 0.23 15.12
N LEU A 12 11.19 -0.30 16.16
CA LEU A 12 10.00 0.30 16.75
C LEU A 12 10.33 1.64 17.45
N ALA A 13 11.43 1.69 18.22
CA ALA A 13 11.98 2.92 18.78
C ALA A 13 12.39 3.94 17.71
N LEU A 14 12.80 3.49 16.51
CA LEU A 14 13.14 4.36 15.39
C LEU A 14 11.88 4.90 14.69
N CYS A 15 10.81 4.11 14.54
CA CYS A 15 9.49 4.60 14.12
C CYS A 15 8.99 5.70 15.08
N ILE A 16 9.11 5.42 16.38
CA ILE A 16 8.79 6.33 17.48
C ILE A 16 9.58 7.64 17.40
N TYR A 17 10.88 7.57 17.12
CA TYR A 17 11.76 8.73 17.02
C TYR A 17 11.43 9.59 15.79
N ILE A 18 11.27 8.97 14.62
CA ILE A 18 11.02 9.69 13.35
C ILE A 18 9.57 10.14 13.21
N GLY A 19 8.61 9.54 13.92
CA GLY A 19 7.24 10.06 14.03
C GLY A 19 7.14 11.49 14.61
N SER A 20 8.25 12.03 15.15
CA SER A 20 8.39 13.42 15.59
C SER A 20 8.72 14.40 14.44
N LEU A 21 9.19 13.88 13.30
CA LEU A 21 9.70 14.64 12.16
C LEU A 21 8.70 14.72 10.98
N LEU A 22 7.68 13.85 10.99
CA LEU A 22 6.59 13.79 10.01
C LEU A 22 5.58 14.94 10.21
N ILE A 23 5.97 16.15 9.82
CA ILE A 23 5.04 17.27 9.70
C ILE A 23 4.04 16.94 8.58
N TYR A 24 2.76 16.83 8.94
CA TYR A 24 1.70 16.44 8.02
C TYR A 24 1.41 17.56 7.00
N THR A 25 1.81 17.35 5.75
CA THR A 25 1.22 18.02 4.60
C THR A 25 0.11 17.12 4.01
N PRO A 26 -1.16 17.56 3.99
CA PRO A 26 -2.23 16.78 3.37
C PRO A 26 -2.00 16.71 1.85
N ILE A 27 -1.95 15.49 1.30
CA ILE A 27 -1.95 15.29 -0.15
C ILE A 27 -3.37 15.55 -0.67
N HIS A 28 -3.62 16.83 -0.94
CA HIS A 28 -4.80 17.46 -1.57
C HIS A 28 -6.04 17.71 -0.69
N GLY A 29 -6.43 18.99 -0.62
CA GLY A 29 -7.77 19.35 -1.11
C GLY A 29 -8.84 19.81 -0.11
N GLU A 30 -8.51 20.48 0.98
CA GLU A 30 -9.51 21.07 1.89
C GLU A 30 -10.13 22.37 1.32
N THR A 31 -11.29 22.28 0.67
CA THR A 31 -12.06 23.45 0.18
C THR A 31 -13.56 23.36 0.46
N SER A 32 -13.94 23.02 1.70
CA SER A 32 -15.33 23.09 2.17
C SER A 32 -15.80 24.54 2.38
N ARG A 33 -16.27 25.21 1.33
CA ARG A 33 -17.07 26.45 1.43
C ARG A 33 -18.35 26.35 0.58
N ARG A 34 -19.50 26.73 1.16
CA ARG A 34 -20.82 26.68 0.52
C ARG A 34 -21.19 27.99 -0.19
N HIS A 35 -22.05 27.88 -1.21
CA HIS A 35 -22.71 28.95 -1.97
C HIS A 35 -21.77 29.78 -2.89
N ARG A 36 -22.23 30.31 -4.05
CA ARG A 36 -23.60 30.57 -4.54
C ARG A 36 -23.89 29.94 -5.91
N ARG A 37 -25.15 30.07 -6.38
CA ARG A 37 -25.64 29.58 -7.69
C ARG A 37 -25.22 30.51 -8.85
N ALA A 38 -24.60 29.94 -9.88
CA ALA A 38 -24.71 30.26 -11.31
C ALA A 38 -24.03 29.09 -12.08
N GLY A 39 -24.39 28.68 -13.30
CA GLY A 39 -25.42 29.17 -14.22
C GLY A 39 -24.85 29.18 -15.65
N PHE A 40 -25.48 28.45 -16.59
CA PHE A 40 -25.04 28.23 -18.00
C PHE A 40 -23.75 27.39 -18.16
N LYS A 41 -23.51 26.66 -19.27
CA LYS A 41 -24.39 26.12 -20.36
C LYS A 41 -23.74 24.85 -20.97
N HIS A 42 -24.45 24.15 -21.86
CA HIS A 42 -23.97 22.92 -22.51
C HIS A 42 -22.73 23.12 -23.41
N GLY A 43 -21.91 22.06 -23.48
CA GLY A 43 -20.99 21.78 -24.58
C GLY A 43 -20.98 20.27 -24.86
N SER A 44 -21.54 19.84 -25.98
CA SER A 44 -21.68 18.41 -26.33
C SER A 44 -20.47 17.91 -27.12
N TYR A 45 -19.74 16.92 -26.60
CA TYR A 45 -18.69 16.22 -27.35
C TYR A 45 -19.30 15.00 -28.07
N ARG A 46 -19.16 14.93 -29.40
CA ARG A 46 -19.60 13.77 -30.19
C ARG A 46 -18.49 12.73 -30.24
N ILE A 47 -18.87 11.45 -30.23
CA ILE A 47 -17.98 10.34 -30.55
C ILE A 47 -17.90 10.24 -32.09
N GLY A 48 -16.68 10.21 -32.62
CA GLY A 48 -16.43 9.85 -34.01
C GLY A 48 -16.11 8.35 -34.10
N HIS A 49 -16.89 7.63 -34.90
CA HIS A 49 -16.52 6.32 -35.44
C HIS A 49 -16.10 6.56 -36.89
N ASP A 50 -15.01 5.95 -37.33
CA ASP A 50 -14.75 5.66 -38.74
C ASP A 50 -13.88 4.39 -38.79
N ASP A 51 -14.43 3.34 -39.41
CA ASP A 51 -13.65 2.25 -40.00
C ASP A 51 -13.05 2.80 -41.33
N ASP A 52 -12.01 2.24 -41.96
CA ASP A 52 -12.12 0.93 -42.61
C ASP A 52 -10.80 0.45 -43.27
N GLN A 53 -10.84 -0.81 -43.69
CA GLN A 53 -10.14 -1.43 -44.81
C GLN A 53 -8.64 -1.78 -44.70
N ARG A 54 -8.29 -2.76 -45.54
CA ARG A 54 -7.06 -3.58 -45.50
C ARG A 54 -6.47 -3.62 -46.91
N HIS A 55 -5.15 -3.71 -47.04
CA HIS A 55 -4.54 -4.33 -48.22
C HIS A 55 -3.43 -5.31 -47.86
N ARG A 56 -3.31 -6.38 -48.66
CA ARG A 56 -2.33 -7.47 -48.56
C ARG A 56 -1.52 -7.58 -49.84
N GLN A 57 -0.22 -7.92 -49.74
CA GLN A 57 0.54 -8.88 -50.58
C GLN A 57 1.95 -9.04 -49.94
N ARG A 58 2.48 -10.26 -49.70
CA ARG A 58 3.31 -11.09 -50.61
C ARG A 58 4.50 -10.28 -51.20
N GLY A 59 5.79 -10.59 -50.99
CA GLY A 59 6.50 -11.87 -50.71
C GLY A 59 7.08 -12.46 -52.02
N PRO A 60 8.13 -13.33 -52.06
CA PRO A 60 8.93 -14.00 -51.02
C PRO A 60 10.42 -13.50 -51.04
N ALA A 61 11.57 -14.21 -50.92
CA ALA A 61 12.03 -15.60 -50.60
C ALA A 61 13.53 -15.64 -50.19
N ALA A 62 13.97 -16.71 -49.48
CA ALA A 62 15.34 -17.30 -49.43
C ALA A 62 16.54 -16.44 -48.91
N SER A 63 17.68 -16.97 -48.43
CA SER A 63 18.14 -18.37 -48.19
C SER A 63 19.21 -18.46 -47.07
N HIS A 64 19.42 -19.68 -46.55
CA HIS A 64 20.54 -20.24 -45.76
C HIS A 64 21.79 -19.40 -45.39
N VAL A 65 22.33 -19.66 -44.18
CA VAL A 65 23.72 -20.16 -44.00
C VAL A 65 23.92 -20.88 -42.63
N SER A 66 24.91 -21.78 -42.60
CA SER A 66 25.38 -22.71 -41.55
C SER A 66 25.07 -22.50 -40.06
N ALA A 67 24.93 -23.61 -39.34
CA ALA A 67 25.10 -23.68 -37.88
C ALA A 67 26.58 -23.62 -37.45
N SER A 68 26.84 -23.14 -36.23
CA SER A 68 28.08 -23.39 -35.50
C SER A 68 27.79 -23.62 -34.01
N SER A 69 28.53 -24.54 -33.38
CA SER A 69 28.30 -24.95 -31.99
C SER A 69 29.16 -24.15 -31.02
N THR A 70 28.61 -23.76 -29.86
CA THR A 70 29.46 -23.29 -28.75
C THR A 70 28.89 -23.73 -27.40
N ARG A 71 29.57 -24.71 -26.80
CA ARG A 71 29.16 -25.45 -25.59
C ARG A 71 29.37 -24.61 -24.31
N ARG A 72 28.54 -23.58 -24.11
CA ARG A 72 28.70 -22.59 -23.03
C ARG A 72 28.43 -23.21 -21.64
N ARG A 73 29.51 -23.57 -20.93
CA ARG A 73 29.50 -24.16 -19.57
C ARG A 73 28.74 -23.24 -18.60
N ARG A 74 27.52 -23.63 -18.18
CA ARG A 74 26.81 -22.96 -17.07
C ARG A 74 27.44 -23.37 -15.74
N SER A 75 28.22 -22.49 -15.14
CA SER A 75 28.76 -22.65 -13.79
C SER A 75 27.62 -22.68 -12.76
N ARG A 76 27.37 -23.85 -12.17
CA ARG A 76 26.41 -24.00 -11.05
C ARG A 76 27.01 -23.41 -9.77
N HIS A 77 27.01 -22.09 -9.64
CA HIS A 77 27.23 -21.44 -8.35
C HIS A 77 26.02 -21.73 -7.46
N ALA A 78 26.13 -22.77 -6.64
CA ALA A 78 25.12 -23.18 -5.68
C ALA A 78 25.07 -22.16 -4.53
N GLY A 79 24.34 -21.05 -4.77
CA GLY A 79 24.11 -20.01 -3.77
C GLY A 79 23.58 -20.61 -2.49
N ARG A 80 24.40 -20.56 -1.43
CA ARG A 80 24.18 -21.19 -0.12
C ARG A 80 22.99 -20.54 0.60
N ARG A 81 21.77 -20.86 0.17
CA ARG A 81 20.51 -20.50 0.84
C ARG A 81 20.60 -20.98 2.29
N THR A 82 20.87 -20.06 3.20
CA THR A 82 20.86 -20.31 4.63
C THR A 82 19.42 -20.57 5.04
N ALA A 83 19.04 -21.85 5.06
CA ALA A 83 17.72 -22.32 5.44
C ALA A 83 17.42 -21.94 6.89
N ARG A 84 16.94 -20.72 7.08
CA ARG A 84 16.46 -20.19 8.34
C ARG A 84 15.16 -20.92 8.66
N GLY A 85 15.27 -21.98 9.47
CA GLY A 85 14.13 -22.82 9.85
C GLY A 85 12.94 -21.99 10.35
N PRO A 86 11.71 -22.49 10.16
CA PRO A 86 10.51 -21.73 10.44
C PRO A 86 10.50 -21.27 11.90
N ARG A 87 10.53 -19.96 12.10
CA ARG A 87 10.00 -19.38 13.33
C ARG A 87 8.53 -19.79 13.40
N ARG A 88 8.01 -20.07 14.60
CA ARG A 88 6.56 -20.13 14.80
C ARG A 88 6.01 -18.75 14.47
N SER A 89 5.48 -18.59 13.26
CA SER A 89 4.77 -17.40 12.85
C SER A 89 3.47 -17.35 13.65
N MET A 90 3.37 -16.41 14.58
CA MET A 90 2.05 -15.94 14.98
C MET A 90 1.38 -15.43 13.72
N ALA A 91 0.12 -15.80 13.50
CA ALA A 91 -0.61 -15.32 12.34
C ALA A 91 -0.71 -13.79 12.43
N LEU A 92 -0.47 -13.12 11.30
CA LEU A 92 -0.83 -11.71 11.14
C LEU A 92 -2.34 -11.57 11.39
N LYS A 93 -2.72 -10.50 12.08
CA LYS A 93 -4.12 -10.17 12.42
C LYS A 93 -4.51 -8.77 12.00
N TYR A 94 -3.52 -7.89 11.88
CA TYR A 94 -3.72 -6.46 11.72
C TYR A 94 -2.90 -5.93 10.55
N LEU A 95 -3.47 -4.99 9.82
CA LEU A 95 -2.79 -4.21 8.79
C LEU A 95 -2.77 -2.74 9.22
N LEU A 96 -1.59 -2.15 9.40
CA LEU A 96 -1.44 -0.76 9.77
C LEU A 96 -1.67 0.15 8.56
N ASP A 97 -2.63 1.06 8.68
CA ASP A 97 -2.76 2.17 7.76
C ASP A 97 -1.70 3.26 8.03
N THR A 98 -1.39 4.03 6.99
CA THR A 98 -0.46 5.16 7.02
C THR A 98 -0.85 6.22 8.08
N SER A 99 -2.15 6.44 8.32
CA SER A 99 -2.63 7.39 9.34
C SER A 99 -2.24 7.00 10.78
N VAL A 100 -2.04 5.71 11.05
CA VAL A 100 -1.52 5.20 12.33
C VAL A 100 -0.01 5.38 12.41
N ILE A 101 0.70 5.02 11.36
CA ILE A 101 2.17 5.11 11.29
C ILE A 101 2.65 6.56 11.42
N LYS A 102 1.98 7.51 10.75
CA LYS A 102 2.24 8.95 10.88
C LYS A 102 1.97 9.50 12.30
N ARG A 103 1.30 8.75 13.18
CA ARG A 103 0.95 9.14 14.56
C ARG A 103 1.64 8.30 15.66
N LEU A 104 2.61 7.44 15.35
CA LEU A 104 3.35 6.61 16.34
C LEU A 104 4.12 7.42 17.40
N SER A 105 4.38 8.71 17.15
CA SER A 105 4.90 9.65 18.15
C SER A 105 3.91 9.90 19.29
N ARG A 106 2.58 9.91 19.02
CA ARG A 106 1.53 10.15 20.01
C ARG A 106 1.47 8.99 21.03
N PRO A 107 1.56 9.23 22.35
CA PRO A 107 1.66 8.16 23.36
C PRO A 107 0.47 7.17 23.39
N ALA A 108 -0.74 7.59 23.02
CA ALA A 108 -1.90 6.72 22.99
C ALA A 108 -1.83 5.68 21.85
N VAL A 109 -1.54 6.13 20.62
CA VAL A 109 -1.32 5.26 19.45
C VAL A 109 -0.17 4.30 19.70
N ARG A 110 0.93 4.82 20.25
CA ARG A 110 2.12 4.03 20.57
C ARG A 110 1.80 2.84 21.47
N ARG A 111 1.13 3.08 22.62
CA ARG A 111 0.74 2.01 23.56
C ARG A 111 -0.21 0.98 22.96
N ALA A 112 -0.99 1.34 21.94
CA ALA A 112 -1.85 0.41 21.21
C ALA A 112 -1.08 -0.44 20.18
N VAL A 113 -0.10 0.15 19.49
CA VAL A 113 0.68 -0.55 18.45
C VAL A 113 1.83 -1.39 19.02
N GLU A 114 2.51 -0.92 20.09
CA GLU A 114 3.71 -1.58 20.64
C GLU A 114 3.50 -3.08 20.95
N PRO A 115 2.47 -3.51 21.70
CA PRO A 115 2.27 -4.92 22.01
C PRO A 115 1.96 -5.79 20.78
N LEU A 116 1.30 -5.21 19.77
CA LEU A 116 0.97 -5.90 18.53
C LEU A 116 2.22 -6.12 17.66
N ALA A 117 3.12 -5.12 17.65
CA ALA A 117 4.42 -5.19 16.97
C ALA A 117 5.36 -6.20 17.66
N GLU A 118 5.43 -6.20 18.99
CA GLU A 118 6.22 -7.18 19.75
C GLU A 118 5.72 -8.62 19.55
N ALA A 119 4.41 -8.82 19.45
CA ALA A 119 3.79 -10.10 19.13
C ALA A 119 3.98 -10.54 17.66
N GLY A 120 4.41 -9.65 16.76
CA GLY A 120 4.50 -9.92 15.32
C GLY A 120 3.12 -10.09 14.66
N ALA A 121 2.10 -9.37 15.14
CA ALA A 121 0.71 -9.51 14.67
C ALA A 121 0.30 -8.44 13.63
N VAL A 122 1.17 -7.46 13.35
CA VAL A 122 0.93 -6.30 12.48
C VAL A 122 1.77 -6.34 11.20
N ALA A 123 1.11 -6.11 10.08
CA ALA A 123 1.71 -5.87 8.77
C ALA A 123 1.52 -4.40 8.33
N ARG A 124 2.14 -4.06 7.20
CA ARG A 124 1.99 -2.83 6.42
C ARG A 124 1.98 -3.16 4.93
N THR A 125 1.61 -2.23 4.07
CA THR A 125 1.63 -2.46 2.61
C THR A 125 2.80 -1.75 1.91
N GLN A 126 3.09 -2.15 0.67
CA GLN A 126 4.01 -1.42 -0.21
C GLN A 126 3.58 0.04 -0.48
N ILE A 127 2.27 0.36 -0.49
CA ILE A 127 1.80 1.74 -0.72
C ILE A 127 1.97 2.62 0.54
N THR A 128 1.88 2.01 1.73
CA THR A 128 2.24 2.64 3.02
C THR A 128 3.69 3.15 3.00
N ASP A 129 4.64 2.34 2.50
CA ASP A 129 6.04 2.74 2.39
C ASP A 129 6.24 3.93 1.46
N LEU A 130 5.49 4.00 0.35
CA LEU A 130 5.56 5.12 -0.60
C LEU A 130 5.01 6.41 0.01
N GLU A 131 3.89 6.36 0.74
CA GLU A 131 3.34 7.55 1.42
C GLU A 131 4.24 8.07 2.56
N VAL A 132 4.87 7.17 3.30
CA VAL A 132 5.81 7.53 4.36
C VAL A 132 7.11 8.06 3.73
N GLY A 133 7.62 7.39 2.69
CA GLY A 133 8.81 7.80 1.95
C GLY A 133 8.66 9.15 1.24
N TYR A 134 7.47 9.48 0.73
CA TYR A 134 7.15 10.80 0.16
C TYR A 134 7.30 11.95 1.18
N SER A 135 7.21 11.64 2.48
CA SER A 135 7.36 12.63 3.56
C SER A 135 8.83 12.95 3.90
N ALA A 136 9.81 12.30 3.25
CA ALA A 136 11.23 12.48 3.52
C ALA A 136 11.83 13.68 2.75
N ARG A 137 12.61 14.52 3.45
CA ARG A 137 13.26 15.71 2.87
C ARG A 137 14.58 15.42 2.16
N ASN A 138 15.14 14.22 2.33
CA ASN A 138 16.40 13.76 1.75
C ASN A 138 16.56 12.24 1.90
N GLU A 139 17.55 11.67 1.20
CA GLU A 139 17.86 10.23 1.24
C GLU A 139 18.11 9.70 2.65
N THR A 140 18.86 10.43 3.50
CA THR A 140 19.15 10.00 4.88
C THR A 140 17.90 9.90 5.74
N GLU A 141 16.93 10.80 5.57
CA GLU A 141 15.62 10.71 6.23
C GLU A 141 14.79 9.53 5.67
N TRP A 142 14.81 9.33 4.35
CA TRP A 142 14.12 8.20 3.69
C TRP A 142 14.66 6.83 4.13
N GLN A 143 15.99 6.65 4.15
CA GLN A 143 16.64 5.42 4.61
C GLN A 143 16.26 5.11 6.06
N ARG A 144 16.26 6.12 6.94
CA ARG A 144 15.85 5.97 8.34
C ARG A 144 14.37 5.54 8.47
N LEU A 145 13.48 6.12 7.67
CA LEU A 145 12.06 5.73 7.62
C LEU A 145 11.88 4.28 7.16
N MET A 146 12.58 3.84 6.11
CA MET A 146 12.50 2.46 5.62
C MET A 146 13.06 1.45 6.63
N VAL A 147 14.16 1.78 7.32
CA VAL A 147 14.69 0.94 8.42
C VAL A 147 13.70 0.86 9.58
N ALA A 148 13.00 1.95 9.90
CA ALA A 148 11.97 1.96 10.93
C ALA A 148 10.78 1.06 10.56
N LEU A 149 10.25 1.22 9.34
CA LEU A 149 9.16 0.40 8.80
C LEU A 149 9.48 -1.10 8.74
N SER A 150 10.76 -1.50 8.73
CA SER A 150 11.16 -2.91 8.85
C SER A 150 10.80 -3.58 10.20
N ALA A 151 10.21 -2.84 11.15
CA ALA A 151 9.58 -3.38 12.35
C ALA A 151 8.26 -4.12 12.08
N PHE A 152 7.61 -3.88 10.94
CA PHE A 152 6.34 -4.49 10.53
C PHE A 152 6.54 -5.38 9.29
N ASP A 153 5.81 -6.49 9.20
CA ASP A 153 5.87 -7.37 8.03
C ASP A 153 5.24 -6.70 6.79
N LEU A 154 5.89 -6.86 5.64
CA LEU A 154 5.45 -6.25 4.37
C LEU A 154 4.48 -7.17 3.62
N ILE A 155 3.32 -6.63 3.26
CA ILE A 155 2.45 -7.16 2.20
C ILE A 155 2.75 -6.42 0.90
N GLU A 156 3.32 -7.15 -0.06
CA GLU A 156 3.58 -6.64 -1.41
C GLU A 156 2.28 -6.33 -2.16
N SER A 157 2.25 -5.26 -2.95
CA SER A 157 1.04 -4.89 -3.69
C SER A 157 0.86 -5.75 -4.95
N THR A 158 -0.28 -6.42 -5.08
CA THR A 158 -0.58 -7.34 -6.20
C THR A 158 -1.52 -6.71 -7.23
N ALA A 159 -1.56 -7.30 -8.43
CA ALA A 159 -2.60 -6.97 -9.42
C ALA A 159 -4.02 -7.39 -8.97
N SER A 160 -4.14 -8.17 -7.88
CA SER A 160 -5.42 -8.45 -7.25
C SER A 160 -5.90 -7.24 -6.45
N HIS A 161 -5.04 -6.67 -5.59
CA HIS A 161 -5.36 -5.48 -4.78
C HIS A 161 -5.84 -4.30 -5.65
N HIS A 162 -5.18 -4.05 -6.78
CA HIS A 162 -5.56 -2.98 -7.72
C HIS A 162 -6.95 -3.20 -8.34
N ARG A 163 -7.27 -4.44 -8.75
CA ARG A 163 -8.61 -4.77 -9.28
C ARG A 163 -9.68 -4.68 -8.20
N ARG A 164 -9.37 -5.08 -6.96
CA ARG A 164 -10.29 -4.98 -5.83
C ARG A 164 -10.51 -3.53 -5.41
N ALA A 165 -9.49 -2.68 -5.37
CA ALA A 165 -9.59 -1.24 -5.11
C ALA A 165 -10.55 -0.54 -6.10
N LEU A 166 -10.46 -0.84 -7.40
CA LEU A 166 -11.44 -0.38 -8.40
C LEU A 166 -12.86 -0.91 -8.13
N GLY A 167 -12.98 -2.16 -7.65
CA GLY A 167 -14.23 -2.74 -7.19
C GLY A 167 -14.85 -2.00 -6.00
N ILE A 168 -14.05 -1.63 -4.99
CA ILE A 168 -14.47 -0.82 -3.83
C ILE A 168 -14.89 0.58 -4.29
N GLN A 169 -14.12 1.21 -5.17
CA GLN A 169 -14.47 2.51 -5.77
C GLN A 169 -15.81 2.46 -6.51
N ARG A 170 -16.11 1.36 -7.23
CA ARG A 170 -17.41 1.13 -7.88
C ARG A 170 -18.55 0.96 -6.87
N LEU A 171 -18.32 0.29 -5.75
CA LEU A 171 -19.32 0.12 -4.69
C LEU A 171 -19.67 1.47 -4.02
N LEU A 172 -18.66 2.29 -3.70
CA LEU A 172 -18.87 3.68 -3.22
C LEU A 172 -19.68 4.52 -4.22
N ALA A 173 -19.30 4.47 -5.51
CA ALA A 173 -19.98 5.21 -6.57
C ALA A 173 -21.44 4.76 -6.77
N ALA A 174 -21.75 3.47 -6.60
CA ALA A 174 -23.12 2.96 -6.66
C ALA A 174 -24.03 3.52 -5.56
N LEU A 175 -23.46 3.93 -4.41
CA LEU A 175 -24.17 4.65 -3.34
C LEU A 175 -24.11 6.17 -3.49
N SER A 176 -23.73 6.68 -4.67
CA SER A 176 -23.46 8.11 -4.94
C SER A 176 -22.39 8.75 -4.02
N GLN A 177 -21.56 7.94 -3.37
CA GLN A 177 -20.45 8.42 -2.54
C GLN A 177 -19.21 8.71 -3.41
N ARG A 178 -18.49 9.78 -3.08
CA ARG A 178 -17.16 10.05 -3.67
C ARG A 178 -16.21 8.91 -3.30
N GLY A 179 -15.40 8.45 -4.27
CA GLY A 179 -14.32 7.50 -4.00
C GLY A 179 -13.33 8.01 -2.95
N ARG A 180 -12.74 7.09 -2.16
CA ARG A 180 -11.68 7.38 -1.19
C ARG A 180 -10.31 7.53 -1.87
N LYS A 181 -9.25 7.82 -1.11
CA LYS A 181 -7.91 8.00 -1.66
C LYS A 181 -7.38 6.67 -2.20
N ILE A 182 -6.48 6.73 -3.18
CA ILE A 182 -5.91 5.52 -3.80
C ILE A 182 -5.13 4.64 -2.80
N PRO A 183 -4.33 5.19 -1.85
CA PRO A 183 -3.70 4.40 -0.79
C PRO A 183 -4.72 3.64 0.07
N ASP A 184 -5.74 4.34 0.60
CA ASP A 184 -6.77 3.75 1.46
C ASP A 184 -7.45 2.54 0.79
N LEU A 185 -7.80 2.67 -0.49
CA LEU A 185 -8.44 1.61 -1.27
C LEU A 185 -7.51 0.39 -1.52
N LEU A 186 -6.20 0.62 -1.67
CA LEU A 186 -5.21 -0.45 -1.83
C LEU A 186 -4.89 -1.14 -0.50
N ILE A 187 -4.83 -0.37 0.60
CA ILE A 187 -4.65 -0.88 1.96
C ILE A 187 -5.86 -1.71 2.38
N ALA A 188 -7.08 -1.21 2.11
CA ALA A 188 -8.30 -1.96 2.34
C ALA A 188 -8.36 -3.24 1.50
N ALA A 189 -8.03 -3.19 0.21
CA ALA A 189 -8.00 -4.38 -0.64
C ALA A 189 -7.00 -5.45 -0.18
N ALA A 190 -5.82 -5.05 0.33
CA ALA A 190 -4.85 -5.96 0.91
C ALA A 190 -5.33 -6.54 2.26
N GLY A 191 -5.95 -5.71 3.12
CA GLY A 191 -6.53 -6.17 4.39
C GLY A 191 -7.64 -7.21 4.17
N GLU A 192 -8.51 -6.97 3.19
CA GLU A 192 -9.58 -7.89 2.80
C GLU A 192 -9.03 -9.21 2.22
N GLU A 193 -8.09 -9.16 1.26
CA GLU A 193 -7.49 -10.35 0.62
C GLU A 193 -6.75 -11.25 1.63
N HIS A 194 -6.14 -10.65 2.66
CA HIS A 194 -5.42 -11.38 3.71
C HIS A 194 -6.25 -11.67 4.98
N GLY A 195 -7.51 -11.26 5.06
CA GLY A 195 -8.36 -11.46 6.24
C GLY A 195 -7.90 -10.70 7.49
N LEU A 196 -7.25 -9.54 7.32
CA LEU A 196 -6.67 -8.72 8.39
C LEU A 196 -7.59 -7.56 8.78
N VAL A 197 -7.62 -7.25 10.07
CA VAL A 197 -8.26 -6.03 10.58
C VAL A 197 -7.41 -4.82 10.19
N VAL A 198 -7.94 -3.88 9.42
CA VAL A 198 -7.23 -2.64 9.12
C VAL A 198 -7.27 -1.73 10.35
N LEU A 199 -6.10 -1.37 10.89
CA LEU A 199 -5.97 -0.41 11.99
C LEU A 199 -5.72 0.98 11.41
N HIS A 200 -6.63 1.92 11.68
CA HIS A 200 -6.65 3.26 11.08
C HIS A 200 -6.83 4.38 12.12
N TYR A 201 -6.56 5.61 11.69
CA TYR A 201 -7.02 6.86 12.29
C TYR A 201 -7.38 7.84 11.17
N ASP A 202 -8.31 7.41 10.33
CA ASP A 202 -8.92 8.13 9.21
C ASP A 202 -10.34 7.56 8.99
N ALA A 203 -11.34 8.43 8.85
CA ALA A 203 -12.76 8.04 8.70
C ALA A 203 -13.08 7.48 7.31
N ASP A 204 -12.18 7.62 6.33
CA ASP A 204 -12.36 7.02 5.00
C ASP A 204 -12.45 5.48 5.05
N PHE A 205 -11.86 4.84 6.06
CA PHE A 205 -11.96 3.40 6.28
C PHE A 205 -13.30 2.94 6.84
N ASP A 206 -14.03 3.79 7.59
CA ASP A 206 -15.40 3.47 8.03
C ASP A 206 -16.34 3.39 6.81
N LEU A 207 -16.16 4.31 5.85
CA LEU A 207 -16.90 4.34 4.59
C LEU A 207 -16.54 3.17 3.67
N ILE A 208 -15.29 2.70 3.69
CA ILE A 208 -14.88 1.49 2.97
C ILE A 208 -15.49 0.25 3.62
N ALA A 209 -15.38 0.10 4.94
CA ALA A 209 -15.96 -1.03 5.68
C ALA A 209 -17.48 -1.13 5.48
N ALA A 210 -18.18 0.01 5.42
CA ALA A 210 -19.61 0.07 5.15
C ALA A 210 -20.03 -0.48 3.77
N VAL A 211 -19.11 -0.57 2.80
CA VAL A 211 -19.39 -1.15 1.46
C VAL A 211 -18.69 -2.48 1.17
N THR A 212 -17.66 -2.86 1.93
CA THR A 212 -16.98 -4.17 1.78
C THR A 212 -17.38 -5.19 2.83
N GLY A 213 -17.87 -4.75 4.00
CA GLY A 213 -18.07 -5.60 5.18
C GLY A 213 -16.77 -6.06 5.85
N GLN A 214 -15.61 -5.54 5.43
CA GLN A 214 -14.32 -5.94 5.99
C GLN A 214 -14.10 -5.35 7.39
N PRO A 215 -13.30 -6.00 8.25
CA PRO A 215 -12.98 -5.46 9.56
C PRO A 215 -12.00 -4.27 9.46
N CYS A 216 -12.49 -3.09 9.81
CA CYS A 216 -11.69 -1.90 10.09
C CYS A 216 -11.85 -1.54 11.58
N GLN A 217 -10.79 -1.02 12.20
CA GLN A 217 -10.81 -0.60 13.60
C GLN A 217 -9.94 0.66 13.82
N TRP A 218 -10.53 1.68 14.44
CA TRP A 218 -9.81 2.83 14.96
C TRP A 218 -8.74 2.40 16.00
N ILE A 219 -7.47 2.77 15.79
CA ILE A 219 -6.35 2.36 16.68
C ILE A 219 -6.51 2.90 18.11
N VAL A 220 -7.11 4.08 18.23
CA VAL A 220 -7.61 4.73 19.45
C VAL A 220 -8.90 5.48 19.06
N PRO A 221 -9.83 5.78 19.98
CA PRO A 221 -11.12 6.36 19.63
C PRO A 221 -10.99 7.65 18.81
N ALA A 222 -11.89 7.84 17.83
CA ALA A 222 -11.88 9.02 16.97
C ALA A 222 -11.97 10.33 17.79
N GLY A 223 -11.22 11.35 17.37
CA GLY A 223 -11.19 12.67 18.03
C GLY A 223 -10.36 12.74 19.32
N THR A 224 -9.46 11.78 19.60
CA THR A 224 -8.69 11.74 20.88
C THR A 224 -7.22 12.12 20.78
N ILE A 225 -6.65 12.26 19.58
CA ILE A 225 -5.20 12.45 19.38
C ILE A 225 -4.79 13.51 18.37
N ASP A 226 -5.72 14.26 17.77
CA ASP A 226 -5.45 15.39 16.88
C ASP A 226 -6.05 16.66 17.46
#